data_AF-A0A6B9FBM9-F1
#
_entry.id   AF-A0A6B9FBM9-F1
#
_cell.length_a   1.000
_cell.length_b   1.000
_cell.length_c   1.000
_cell.angle_alpha   90.00
_cell.angle_beta   90.00
_cell.angle_gamma   90.00
#
_symmetry.space_group_name_H-M   'P 1'
#
loop_
_entity.id
_entity.type
_entity.pdbx_description
1 polymer ?
#
loop_
_entity_poly.entity_id
_entity_poly.type
_entity_poly.pdbx_seq_one_letter_code
_entity_poly.pdbx_strand_id
1 'polypeptide(L)'
;MEILSTILGTWSGRLIALCLLEMLFFLFYSPQYFLSIVGRDQDAKELSGKYRSSALSIAGLVFAGITFVLANAESIPNVEPALEVLYVSVGFLICSFLIEGLTNHRYIWLMYQEIVLEYGVIGLLLGLWLLSESVAPSSARVSLAVLIIASLLRAREVVGEIEAYSNLGDKSRRQFLWDFIWRVEK
;
A
#
# COMPACT_ATOMS: atom_id res chain seq x y z
N MET A 1 20.97 -13.17 -8.47
CA MET A 1 21.19 -12.94 -7.02
C MET A 1 21.54 -11.48 -6.75
N GLU A 2 22.41 -10.86 -7.54
CA GLU A 2 22.83 -9.45 -7.37
C GLU A 2 21.69 -8.41 -7.39
N ILE A 3 20.74 -8.52 -8.31
CA ILE A 3 19.60 -7.57 -8.40
C ILE A 3 18.75 -7.59 -7.12
N LEU A 4 18.51 -8.78 -6.55
CA LEU A 4 17.67 -8.95 -5.37
C LEU A 4 18.38 -8.42 -4.12
N SER A 5 19.70 -8.62 -4.01
CA SER A 5 20.51 -8.03 -2.94
C SER A 5 20.59 -6.49 -3.04
N THR A 6 20.63 -5.94 -4.25
CA THR A 6 20.64 -4.48 -4.45
C THR A 6 19.30 -3.86 -4.06
N ILE A 7 18.17 -4.48 -4.45
CA ILE A 7 16.83 -4.00 -4.09
C ILE A 7 16.60 -4.09 -2.58
N LEU A 8 16.96 -5.19 -1.93
CA LEU A 8 16.78 -5.33 -0.47
C LEU A 8 17.81 -4.53 0.35
N GLY A 9 18.86 -4.03 -0.30
CA GLY A 9 19.90 -3.21 0.29
C GLY A 9 19.44 -1.79 0.64
N THR A 10 18.46 -1.24 -0.08
CA THR A 10 17.93 0.11 0.14
C THR A 10 16.61 0.10 0.90
N TRP A 11 16.29 1.20 1.60
CA TRP A 11 15.00 1.36 2.28
C TRP A 11 13.82 1.35 1.30
N SER A 12 14.00 2.02 0.17
CA SER A 12 13.04 2.08 -0.93
C SER A 12 12.73 0.69 -1.49
N GLY A 13 13.74 -0.14 -1.73
CA GLY A 13 13.52 -1.48 -2.26
C GLY A 13 12.96 -2.47 -1.24
N ARG A 14 13.24 -2.30 0.07
CA ARG A 14 12.54 -3.04 1.14
C ARG A 14 11.05 -2.72 1.17
N LEU A 15 10.69 -1.44 1.03
CA LEU A 15 9.29 -1.01 0.98
C LEU A 15 8.57 -1.63 -0.23
N ILE A 16 9.21 -1.61 -1.41
CA ILE A 16 8.68 -2.25 -2.62
C ILE A 16 8.51 -3.75 -2.41
N ALA A 17 9.50 -4.41 -1.83
CA ALA A 17 9.44 -5.85 -1.58
C ALA A 17 8.29 -6.23 -0.65
N LEU A 18 8.08 -5.48 0.45
CA LEU A 18 6.97 -5.73 1.38
C LEU A 18 5.61 -5.55 0.70
N CYS A 19 5.44 -4.46 -0.04
CA CYS A 19 4.22 -4.18 -0.81
C CYS A 19 3.90 -5.33 -1.79
N LEU A 20 4.89 -5.78 -2.56
CA LEU A 20 4.73 -6.88 -3.50
C LEU A 20 4.46 -8.22 -2.81
N LEU A 21 5.13 -8.50 -1.69
CA LEU A 21 4.92 -9.72 -0.91
C LEU A 21 3.49 -9.80 -0.39
N GLU A 22 2.95 -8.68 0.10
CA GLU A 22 1.58 -8.62 0.59
C GLU A 22 0.55 -8.81 -0.52
N MET A 23 0.74 -8.16 -1.67
CA MET A 23 -0.11 -8.40 -2.85
C MET A 23 -0.10 -9.85 -3.29
N LEU A 24 1.09 -10.47 -3.36
CA LEU A 24 1.22 -11.88 -3.73
C LEU A 24 0.54 -12.76 -2.71
N PHE A 25 0.72 -12.47 -1.42
CA PHE A 25 0.07 -13.21 -0.34
C PHE A 25 -1.46 -13.21 -0.49
N PHE A 26 -2.10 -12.05 -0.67
CA PHE A 26 -3.55 -11.98 -0.87
C PHE A 26 -4.01 -12.68 -2.15
N LEU A 27 -3.26 -12.53 -3.25
CA LEU A 27 -3.55 -13.18 -4.51
C LEU A 27 -3.50 -14.71 -4.38
N PHE A 28 -2.52 -15.26 -3.66
CA PHE A 28 -2.41 -16.70 -3.43
C PHE A 28 -3.43 -17.22 -2.42
N TYR A 29 -3.81 -16.40 -1.44
CA TYR A 29 -4.75 -16.80 -0.40
C TYR A 29 -6.20 -16.89 -0.93
N SER A 30 -6.64 -15.94 -1.75
CA SER A 30 -8.00 -15.92 -2.30
C SER A 30 -8.06 -15.53 -3.79
N PRO A 31 -7.43 -16.32 -4.69
CA PRO A 31 -7.33 -15.97 -6.11
C PRO A 31 -8.70 -15.84 -6.80
N GLN A 32 -9.67 -16.66 -6.39
CA GLN A 32 -11.01 -16.68 -6.97
C GLN A 32 -11.77 -15.37 -6.71
N TYR A 33 -11.61 -14.79 -5.51
CA TYR A 33 -12.22 -13.51 -5.16
C TYR A 33 -11.58 -12.37 -5.94
N PHE A 34 -10.25 -12.25 -5.89
CA PHE A 34 -9.56 -11.13 -6.52
C PHE A 34 -9.59 -11.15 -8.06
N LEU A 35 -9.66 -12.34 -8.68
CA LEU A 35 -9.81 -12.45 -10.13
C LEU A 35 -11.26 -12.28 -10.61
N SER A 36 -12.23 -12.24 -9.70
CA SER A 36 -13.64 -12.04 -10.06
C SER A 36 -13.92 -10.62 -10.57
N ILE A 37 -14.96 -10.50 -11.39
CA ILE A 37 -15.36 -9.25 -12.02
C ILE A 37 -16.21 -8.44 -11.03
N VAL A 38 -15.89 -7.16 -10.86
CA VAL A 38 -16.55 -6.21 -9.94
C VAL A 38 -17.98 -5.83 -10.41
N GLY A 39 -18.53 -6.56 -11.39
CA GLY A 39 -19.61 -6.13 -12.28
C GLY A 39 -20.79 -5.44 -11.60
N ARG A 40 -20.75 -4.10 -11.60
CA ARG A 40 -21.75 -3.15 -11.06
C ARG A 40 -21.81 -2.97 -9.54
N ASP A 41 -20.80 -3.42 -8.81
CA ASP A 41 -20.65 -3.09 -7.39
C ASP A 41 -20.43 -1.57 -7.22
N GLN A 42 -21.44 -0.85 -6.75
CA GLN A 42 -21.39 0.59 -6.52
C GLN A 42 -20.47 0.92 -5.34
N ASP A 43 -20.36 0.03 -4.37
CA ASP A 43 -19.54 0.21 -3.17
C ASP A 43 -18.05 0.18 -3.55
N ALA A 44 -17.65 -0.73 -4.44
CA ALA A 44 -16.28 -0.80 -4.96
C ALA A 44 -15.87 0.48 -5.71
N LYS A 45 -16.79 1.11 -6.45
CA LYS A 45 -16.52 2.37 -7.14
C LYS A 45 -16.38 3.54 -6.17
N GLU A 46 -17.27 3.62 -5.18
CA GLU A 46 -17.19 4.66 -4.15
C GLU A 46 -15.89 4.53 -3.34
N LEU A 47 -15.51 3.31 -2.98
CA LEU A 47 -14.28 3.01 -2.24
C LEU A 47 -13.04 3.41 -3.05
N SER A 48 -12.98 3.03 -4.34
CA SER A 48 -11.91 3.42 -5.26
C SER A 48 -11.77 4.95 -5.37
N GLY A 49 -12.91 5.67 -5.42
CA GLY A 49 -12.94 7.13 -5.42
C GLY A 49 -12.43 7.76 -4.12
N LYS A 50 -12.76 7.17 -2.96
CA LYS A 50 -12.23 7.59 -1.65
C LYS A 50 -10.71 7.43 -1.59
N TYR A 51 -10.17 6.29 -1.99
CA TYR A 51 -8.73 6.05 -2.04
C TYR A 51 -7.99 7.06 -2.91
N ARG A 52 -8.55 7.39 -4.08
CA ARG A 52 -8.01 8.43 -4.95
C ARG A 52 -7.96 9.80 -4.27
N SER A 53 -9.06 10.23 -3.63
CA SER A 53 -9.09 11.51 -2.92
C SER A 53 -8.09 11.54 -1.76
N SER A 54 -8.03 10.46 -0.98
CA SER A 54 -7.11 10.32 0.15
C SER A 54 -5.66 10.37 -0.32
N ALA A 55 -5.30 9.70 -1.41
CA ALA A 55 -3.95 9.71 -1.97
C ALA A 55 -3.47 11.14 -2.24
N LEU A 56 -4.32 11.95 -2.87
CA LEU A 56 -4.01 13.33 -3.22
C LEU A 56 -3.85 14.22 -1.97
N SER A 57 -4.79 14.11 -1.02
CA SER A 57 -4.75 14.87 0.23
C SER A 57 -3.52 14.52 1.07
N ILE A 58 -3.18 13.24 1.18
CA ILE A 58 -2.03 12.78 1.96
C ILE A 58 -0.72 13.23 1.30
N ALA A 59 -0.61 13.12 -0.03
CA ALA A 59 0.55 13.63 -0.76
C ALA A 59 0.75 15.12 -0.46
N GLY A 60 -0.31 15.93 -0.55
CA GLY A 60 -0.25 17.37 -0.25
C GLY A 60 0.21 17.68 1.17
N LEU A 61 -0.31 16.96 2.17
CA LEU A 61 0.08 17.15 3.57
C LEU A 61 1.56 16.81 3.80
N VAL A 62 2.05 15.73 3.18
CA VAL A 62 3.46 15.32 3.34
C VAL A 62 4.40 16.27 2.61
N PHE A 63 4.05 16.76 1.42
CA PHE A 63 4.84 17.81 0.76
C PHE A 63 4.93 19.09 1.62
N ALA A 64 3.85 19.48 2.27
CA ALA A 64 3.87 20.60 3.22
C ALA A 64 4.79 20.31 4.41
N GLY A 65 4.73 19.10 4.97
CA GLY A 65 5.61 18.65 6.06
C GLY A 65 7.09 18.65 5.67
N ILE A 66 7.43 18.11 4.49
CA ILE A 66 8.81 18.11 3.95
C ILE A 66 9.30 19.55 3.77
N THR A 67 8.48 20.41 3.16
CA THR A 67 8.82 21.82 2.94
C THR A 67 9.09 22.53 4.27
N PHE A 68 8.27 22.28 5.28
CA PHE A 68 8.46 22.84 6.62
C PHE A 68 9.77 22.35 7.27
N VAL A 69 10.08 21.05 7.18
CA VAL A 69 11.33 20.48 7.73
C VAL A 69 12.55 21.06 7.03
N LEU A 70 12.54 21.11 5.69
CA LEU A 70 13.64 21.65 4.90
C LEU A 70 13.83 23.17 5.10
N ALA A 71 12.75 23.93 5.26
CA ALA A 71 12.82 25.37 5.48
C ALA A 71 13.46 25.75 6.84
N ASN A 72 13.42 24.83 7.82
CA ASN A 72 14.01 25.03 9.14
C ASN A 72 15.35 24.31 9.32
N ALA A 73 15.93 23.77 8.24
CA ALA A 73 17.20 23.07 8.28
C ALA A 73 18.38 24.06 8.32
N GLU A 74 19.21 23.98 9.36
CA GLU A 74 20.45 24.79 9.46
C GLU A 74 21.54 24.31 8.48
N SER A 75 21.49 23.04 8.08
CA SER A 75 22.32 22.44 7.03
C SER A 75 21.57 21.29 6.37
N ILE A 76 21.95 20.90 5.15
CA ILE A 76 21.37 19.75 4.44
C ILE A 76 22.35 18.56 4.61
N PRO A 77 22.19 17.71 5.63
CA PRO A 77 22.95 16.48 5.79
C PRO A 77 22.57 15.45 4.70
N ASN A 78 23.13 14.24 4.77
CA ASN A 78 22.81 13.19 3.80
C ASN A 78 21.34 12.76 3.90
N VAL A 79 20.49 13.37 3.06
CA VAL A 79 19.06 13.11 2.95
C VAL A 79 18.70 12.10 1.86
N GLU A 80 19.69 11.52 1.16
CA GLU A 80 19.45 10.57 0.06
C GLU A 80 18.51 9.42 0.46
N PRO A 81 18.68 8.73 1.61
CA PRO A 81 17.80 7.63 1.98
C PRO A 81 16.34 8.08 2.19
N ALA A 82 16.14 9.30 2.71
CA ALA A 82 14.82 9.87 2.90
C ALA A 82 14.17 10.20 1.56
N LEU A 83 14.91 10.84 0.64
CA LEU A 83 14.42 11.19 -0.68
C LEU A 83 14.06 9.96 -1.51
N GLU A 84 14.89 8.91 -1.49
CA GLU A 84 14.60 7.65 -2.18
C GLU A 84 13.25 7.06 -1.73
N VAL A 85 13.03 6.96 -0.42
CA VAL A 85 11.78 6.44 0.14
C VAL A 85 10.61 7.34 -0.26
N LEU A 86 10.77 8.66 -0.16
CA LEU A 86 9.72 9.61 -0.54
C LEU A 86 9.35 9.51 -2.02
N TYR A 87 10.32 9.36 -2.92
CA TYR A 87 10.05 9.19 -4.36
C TYR A 87 9.23 7.93 -4.65
N VAL A 88 9.61 6.79 -4.06
CA VAL A 88 8.85 5.54 -4.22
C VAL A 88 7.45 5.68 -3.63
N SER A 89 7.33 6.32 -2.47
CA SER A 89 6.05 6.53 -1.80
C SER A 89 5.09 7.41 -2.61
N VAL A 90 5.60 8.50 -3.18
CA VAL A 90 4.83 9.34 -4.12
C VAL A 90 4.46 8.54 -5.37
N GLY A 91 5.37 7.73 -5.90
CA GLY A 91 5.09 6.81 -7.00
C GLY A 91 3.93 5.87 -6.70
N PHE A 92 3.89 5.31 -5.49
CA PHE A 92 2.78 4.50 -5.00
C PHE A 92 1.47 5.30 -4.95
N LEU A 93 1.44 6.48 -4.34
CA LEU A 93 0.22 7.30 -4.32
C LEU A 93 -0.28 7.64 -5.74
N ILE A 94 0.63 7.92 -6.68
CA ILE A 94 0.30 8.15 -8.09
C ILE A 94 -0.30 6.88 -8.71
N CYS A 95 0.30 5.71 -8.48
CA CYS A 95 -0.24 4.44 -8.95
C CYS A 95 -1.65 4.17 -8.39
N SER A 96 -1.87 4.42 -7.10
CA SER A 96 -3.18 4.31 -6.46
C SER A 96 -4.20 5.30 -7.05
N PHE A 97 -3.76 6.51 -7.38
CA PHE A 97 -4.62 7.50 -8.04
C PHE A 97 -5.01 7.10 -9.48
N LEU A 98 -4.05 6.57 -10.27
CA LEU A 98 -4.26 6.30 -11.70
C LEU A 98 -5.05 5.01 -11.97
N ILE A 99 -5.10 4.08 -11.03
CA ILE A 99 -5.63 2.74 -11.29
C ILE A 99 -7.16 2.62 -11.25
N GLU A 100 -7.88 3.70 -10.94
CA GLU A 100 -9.36 3.76 -10.88
C GLU A 100 -10.03 3.20 -12.14
N GLY A 101 -9.46 3.41 -13.33
CA GLY A 101 -10.00 2.84 -14.56
C GLY A 101 -10.04 1.31 -14.53
N LEU A 102 -9.02 0.68 -13.93
CA LEU A 102 -8.87 -0.77 -13.85
C LEU A 102 -9.66 -1.39 -12.69
N THR A 103 -9.91 -0.64 -11.60
CA THR A 103 -10.69 -1.13 -10.44
C THR A 103 -12.13 -1.45 -10.79
N ASN A 104 -12.66 -0.83 -11.85
CA ASN A 104 -13.99 -1.15 -12.39
C ASN A 104 -14.10 -2.54 -13.04
N HIS A 105 -12.98 -3.22 -13.30
CA HIS A 105 -12.96 -4.49 -14.03
C HIS A 105 -12.80 -5.71 -13.12
N ARG A 106 -11.87 -5.67 -12.15
CA ARG A 106 -11.54 -6.82 -11.29
C ARG A 106 -11.12 -6.37 -9.89
N TYR A 107 -11.46 -7.16 -8.88
CA TYR A 107 -11.13 -6.86 -7.48
C TYR A 107 -9.62 -6.84 -7.20
N ILE A 108 -8.81 -7.53 -8.00
CA ILE A 108 -7.33 -7.46 -7.91
C ILE A 108 -6.80 -6.04 -8.07
N TRP A 109 -7.45 -5.22 -8.90
CA TRP A 109 -7.04 -3.84 -9.11
C TRP A 109 -7.46 -2.94 -7.96
N LEU A 110 -8.58 -3.25 -7.29
CA LEU A 110 -9.01 -2.59 -6.08
C LEU A 110 -8.04 -2.91 -4.92
N MET A 111 -7.69 -4.18 -4.75
CA MET A 111 -6.68 -4.63 -3.79
C MET A 111 -5.32 -3.98 -4.07
N TYR A 112 -4.89 -3.92 -5.34
CA TYR A 112 -3.68 -3.21 -5.71
C TYR A 112 -3.76 -1.73 -5.31
N GLN A 113 -4.88 -1.05 -5.61
CA GLN A 113 -5.07 0.36 -5.30
C GLN A 113 -4.91 0.65 -3.80
N GLU A 114 -5.51 -0.20 -2.98
CA GLU A 114 -5.49 -0.15 -1.52
C GLU A 114 -4.09 -0.40 -0.96
N ILE A 115 -3.47 -1.56 -1.26
CA ILE A 115 -2.14 -1.89 -0.75
C ILE A 115 -1.12 -0.83 -1.17
N VAL A 116 -1.15 -0.39 -2.43
CA VAL A 116 -0.24 0.67 -2.88
C VAL A 116 -0.51 1.99 -2.17
N LEU A 117 -1.77 2.35 -1.91
CA LEU A 117 -2.09 3.55 -1.13
C LEU A 117 -1.43 3.49 0.24
N GLU A 118 -1.66 2.43 0.98
CA GLU A 118 -1.21 2.27 2.37
C GLU A 118 0.31 2.20 2.47
N TYR A 119 0.98 1.44 1.59
CA TYR A 119 2.43 1.42 1.52
C TYR A 119 3.00 2.77 1.06
N GLY A 120 2.26 3.52 0.24
CA GLY A 120 2.55 4.93 -0.04
C GLY A 120 2.53 5.77 1.23
N VAL A 121 1.50 5.65 2.07
CA VAL A 121 1.41 6.37 3.36
C VAL A 121 2.53 5.96 4.32
N ILE A 122 2.74 4.65 4.53
CA ILE A 122 3.79 4.14 5.41
C ILE A 122 5.17 4.60 4.93
N GLY A 123 5.41 4.55 3.62
CA GLY A 123 6.64 5.04 3.01
C GLY A 123 6.83 6.55 3.21
N LEU A 124 5.78 7.36 3.06
CA LEU A 124 5.86 8.80 3.35
C LEU A 124 6.25 9.07 4.81
N LEU A 125 5.65 8.33 5.76
CA LEU A 125 5.99 8.44 7.18
C LEU A 125 7.43 8.00 7.47
N LEU A 126 7.89 6.94 6.81
CA LEU A 126 9.28 6.45 6.89
C LEU A 126 10.25 7.50 6.34
N GLY A 127 9.96 8.07 5.17
CA GLY A 127 10.75 9.14 4.55
C GLY A 127 10.80 10.40 5.41
N LEU A 128 9.67 10.80 6.01
CA LEU A 128 9.62 11.91 6.96
C LEU A 128 10.43 11.63 8.22
N TRP A 129 10.41 10.40 8.74
CA TRP A 129 11.22 10.01 9.88
C TRP A 129 12.71 10.08 9.56
N LEU A 130 13.15 9.48 8.46
CA LEU A 130 14.55 9.53 8.00
C LEU A 130 15.01 10.99 7.78
N LEU A 131 14.15 11.82 7.19
CA LEU A 131 14.43 13.24 6.99
C LEU A 131 14.55 13.95 8.35
N SER A 132 13.62 13.70 9.28
CA SER A 132 13.64 14.30 10.61
C SER A 132 14.84 13.87 11.43
N GLU A 133 15.26 12.60 11.34
CA GLU A 133 16.46 12.10 12.00
C GLU A 133 17.71 12.86 11.54
N SER A 134 17.79 13.15 10.24
CA SER A 134 18.92 13.89 9.67
C SER A 134 18.88 15.39 9.99
N VAL A 135 17.72 16.04 9.89
CA VAL A 135 17.58 17.52 9.94
C VAL A 135 17.17 18.04 11.32
N ALA A 136 16.29 17.33 12.03
CA ALA A 136 15.68 17.76 13.29
C ALA A 136 15.53 16.58 14.28
N PRO A 137 16.62 16.10 14.89
CA PRO A 137 16.62 14.86 15.68
C PRO A 137 15.63 14.85 16.86
N SER A 138 15.28 16.03 17.39
CA SER A 138 14.30 16.19 18.46
C SER A 138 12.88 15.81 18.02
N SER A 139 12.49 16.11 16.77
CA SER A 139 11.17 15.75 16.22
C SER A 139 11.14 14.33 15.65
N ALA A 140 12.30 13.73 15.37
CA ALA A 140 12.42 12.36 14.85
C ALA A 140 11.75 11.30 15.74
N ARG A 141 11.72 11.51 17.06
CA ARG A 141 11.03 10.58 17.98
C ARG A 141 9.52 10.57 17.78
N VAL A 142 8.94 11.73 17.46
CA VAL A 142 7.51 11.88 17.23
C VAL A 142 7.13 11.23 15.91
N SER A 143 7.89 11.47 14.83
CA SER A 143 7.64 10.82 13.54
C SER A 143 7.83 9.30 13.61
N LEU A 144 8.82 8.81 14.38
CA LEU A 144 8.99 7.38 14.64
C LEU A 144 7.78 6.77 15.36
N ALA A 145 7.27 7.44 16.40
CA ALA A 145 6.09 6.95 17.12
C ALA A 145 4.86 6.85 16.22
N VAL A 146 4.63 7.85 15.36
CA VAL A 146 3.53 7.84 14.38
C VAL A 146 3.73 6.71 13.36
N LEU A 147 4.95 6.52 12.85
CA LEU A 147 5.27 5.43 11.93
C LEU A 147 4.99 4.05 12.55
N ILE A 148 5.45 3.81 13.79
CA ILE A 148 5.20 2.56 14.51
C ILE A 148 3.70 2.31 14.65
N ILE A 149 2.94 3.32 15.07
CA ILE A 149 1.48 3.19 15.21
C ILE A 149 0.83 2.85 13.87
N ALA A 150 1.19 3.58 12.80
CA ALA A 150 0.64 3.33 11.46
C ALA A 150 0.97 1.90 10.97
N SER A 151 2.21 1.44 11.15
CA SER A 151 2.60 0.07 10.79
C SER A 151 1.87 -0.99 11.60
N LEU A 152 1.63 -0.76 12.90
CA LEU A 152 0.84 -1.67 13.74
C LEU A 152 -0.63 -1.73 13.31
N LEU A 153 -1.21 -0.59 12.91
CA LEU A 153 -2.57 -0.54 12.38
C LEU A 153 -2.68 -1.34 11.08
N ARG A 154 -1.75 -1.15 10.13
CA ARG A 154 -1.73 -1.95 8.89
C ARG A 154 -1.58 -3.44 9.18
N ALA A 155 -0.67 -3.82 10.07
CA ALA A 155 -0.49 -5.22 10.45
C ALA A 155 -1.78 -5.83 11.01
N ARG A 156 -2.54 -5.07 11.82
CA ARG A 156 -3.84 -5.50 12.34
C ARG A 156 -4.90 -5.59 11.25
N GLU A 157 -4.91 -4.67 10.31
CA GLU A 157 -5.85 -4.63 9.18
C GLU A 157 -5.64 -5.83 8.25
N VAL A 158 -4.40 -6.15 7.91
CA VAL A 158 -4.03 -7.36 7.16
C VAL A 158 -4.58 -8.63 7.83
N VAL A 159 -4.46 -8.74 9.17
CA VAL A 159 -5.03 -9.88 9.90
C VAL A 159 -6.56 -9.93 9.77
N GLY A 160 -7.23 -8.77 9.90
CA GLY A 160 -8.68 -8.68 9.72
C GLY A 160 -9.14 -9.04 8.31
N GLU A 161 -8.41 -8.58 7.29
CA GLU A 161 -8.64 -8.93 5.88
C GLU A 161 -8.48 -10.43 5.64
N ILE A 162 -7.43 -11.06 6.21
CA ILE A 162 -7.24 -12.52 6.15
C ILE A 162 -8.43 -13.26 6.75
N GLU A 163 -8.93 -12.82 7.92
CA GLU A 163 -10.10 -13.41 8.55
C GLU A 163 -11.36 -13.24 7.70
N ALA A 164 -11.57 -12.06 7.11
CA ALA A 164 -12.71 -11.80 6.23
C ALA A 164 -12.65 -12.65 4.95
N TYR A 165 -11.49 -12.72 4.30
CA TYR A 165 -11.29 -13.48 3.07
C TYR A 165 -11.26 -14.98 3.29
N SER A 166 -10.86 -15.48 4.46
CA SER A 166 -10.94 -16.91 4.78
C SER A 166 -12.40 -17.38 4.87
N ASN A 167 -13.27 -16.57 5.49
CA ASN A 167 -14.71 -16.84 5.57
C ASN A 167 -15.43 -16.75 4.21
N LEU A 168 -14.96 -15.88 3.32
CA LEU A 168 -15.43 -15.81 1.93
C LEU A 168 -14.87 -16.96 1.08
N GLY A 169 -13.63 -17.38 1.33
CA GLY A 169 -12.92 -18.45 0.65
C GLY A 169 -13.56 -19.82 0.84
N ASP A 170 -14.12 -20.11 2.01
CA ASP A 170 -14.83 -21.38 2.25
C ASP A 170 -16.18 -21.46 1.51
N LYS A 171 -16.90 -20.33 1.43
CA LYS A 171 -18.13 -20.23 0.65
C LYS A 171 -17.83 -20.27 -0.85
N SER A 172 -16.84 -19.52 -1.32
CA SER A 172 -16.47 -19.46 -2.74
C SER A 172 -15.79 -20.75 -3.23
N ARG A 173 -14.97 -21.43 -2.42
CA ARG A 173 -14.41 -22.76 -2.78
C ARG A 173 -15.50 -23.80 -2.95
N ARG A 174 -16.49 -23.85 -2.05
CA ARG A 174 -17.63 -24.76 -2.19
C ARG A 174 -18.45 -24.45 -3.43
N GLN A 175 -18.70 -23.17 -3.69
CA GLN A 175 -19.48 -22.71 -4.86
C GLN A 175 -18.73 -22.94 -6.17
N PHE A 176 -17.41 -22.69 -6.20
CA PHE A 176 -16.54 -23.00 -7.33
C PHE A 176 -16.42 -24.50 -7.58
N LEU A 177 -16.30 -25.33 -6.53
CA LEU A 177 -16.33 -26.79 -6.67
C LEU A 177 -17.69 -27.27 -7.18
N TRP A 178 -18.79 -26.72 -6.68
CA TRP A 178 -20.13 -27.01 -7.17
C TRP A 178 -20.29 -26.63 -8.65
N ASP A 179 -19.89 -25.41 -9.04
CA ASP A 179 -19.92 -24.94 -10.41
C ASP A 179 -18.98 -25.73 -11.32
N PHE A 180 -17.84 -26.18 -10.81
CA PHE A 180 -16.88 -27.01 -11.55
C PHE A 180 -17.41 -28.43 -11.76
N ILE A 181 -18.03 -29.05 -10.74
CA ILE A 181 -18.63 -30.38 -10.84
C ILE A 181 -19.84 -30.36 -11.79
N TRP A 182 -20.71 -29.36 -11.68
CA TRP A 182 -21.94 -29.28 -12.49
C TRP A 182 -21.74 -28.74 -13.91
N ARG A 183 -20.61 -28.10 -14.22
CA ARG A 183 -20.25 -27.74 -15.61
C ARG A 183 -19.70 -28.91 -16.42
N VAL A 184 -19.34 -30.03 -15.79
CA VAL A 184 -18.82 -31.22 -16.50
C VAL A 184 -19.96 -32.06 -17.09
N GLU A 185 -21.22 -31.82 -16.72
CA GLU A 185 -22.39 -32.54 -17.24
C GLU A 185 -23.11 -31.88 -18.43
N LYS A 186 -22.48 -30.94 -19.15
CA LYS A 186 -22.99 -30.43 -20.43
C LYS A 186 -21.99 -30.53 -21.56
#